data_AF-A0AB73K886-F1
#
_entry.id   AF-A0AB73K886-F1
#
_cell.length_a   1.000
_cell.length_b   1.000
_cell.length_c   1.000
_cell.angle_alpha   90.00
_cell.angle_beta   90.00
_cell.angle_gamma   90.00
#
_symmetry.space_group_name_H-M   'P 1'
#
loop_
_entity.id
_entity.type
_entity.pdbx_description
1 polymer ?
#
loop_
_entity_poly.entity_id
_entity_poly.type
_entity_poly.pdbx_seq_one_letter_code
_entity_poly.pdbx_strand_id
1 'polypeptide(L)'
;METSKIKDVLIKQIKEGASSEYWGETYGKEDLDALVQIEDTILKNNGYKTPEIEDFNQKIKKIFGRIIDNQSENSYLKIDRYYKCDKDLEYYPTYMGFDYVYVAKKHNFITRFEPLPAILDYQKIYPEVLKYEENSYTIDTADGEIEVSMWKDFDDLPQERYFNKQRLISRNKYLFNDDKSQFPWLVTHDEFFIESLVTTFGYTEDKKLLKWVMEKNYKKARDFIK
;
A
#
# COMPACT_ATOMS: atom_id res chain seq x y z
N MET A 1 14.99 18.18 -8.98
CA MET A 1 14.85 18.48 -7.54
C MET A 1 14.11 17.39 -6.78
N GLU A 2 13.11 16.71 -7.36
CA GLU A 2 12.36 15.62 -6.67
C GLU A 2 13.16 14.34 -6.42
N THR A 3 14.10 13.98 -7.31
CA THR A 3 14.96 12.79 -7.16
C THR A 3 15.89 12.84 -5.94
N SER A 4 16.20 14.02 -5.39
CA SER A 4 17.01 14.14 -4.17
C SER A 4 16.24 13.66 -2.95
N LYS A 5 14.97 14.06 -2.81
CA LYS A 5 14.16 13.71 -1.63
C LYS A 5 13.84 12.21 -1.56
N ILE A 6 13.50 11.60 -2.70
CA ILE A 6 13.29 10.14 -2.77
C ILE A 6 14.55 9.40 -2.32
N LYS A 7 15.73 9.86 -2.78
CA LYS A 7 17.00 9.26 -2.40
C LYS A 7 17.31 9.45 -0.92
N ASP A 8 17.00 10.61 -0.34
CA ASP A 8 17.21 10.87 1.09
C ASP A 8 16.32 9.95 1.96
N VAL A 9 15.04 9.79 1.58
CA VAL A 9 14.12 8.83 2.21
C VAL A 9 14.63 7.39 2.06
N LEU A 10 15.10 7.01 0.87
CA LEU A 10 15.66 5.68 0.64
C LEU A 10 16.89 5.46 1.53
N ILE A 11 17.84 6.39 1.58
CA ILE A 11 19.05 6.29 2.41
C ILE A 11 18.68 6.11 3.88
N LYS A 12 17.68 6.87 4.36
CA LYS A 12 17.15 6.72 5.72
C LYS A 12 16.66 5.28 5.92
N GLN A 13 15.72 4.80 5.11
CA GLN A 13 15.16 3.44 5.24
C GLN A 13 16.21 2.32 5.11
N ILE A 14 17.25 2.50 4.28
CA ILE A 14 18.35 1.54 4.16
C ILE A 14 19.20 1.49 5.43
N LYS A 15 19.60 2.64 5.97
CA LYS A 15 20.41 2.71 7.21
C LYS A 15 19.72 2.08 8.40
N GLU A 16 18.40 2.20 8.39
CA GLU A 16 17.54 1.85 9.49
C GLU A 16 17.35 0.30 9.47
N GLY A 17 17.49 -0.38 8.31
CA GLY A 17 17.34 -1.85 8.12
C GLY A 17 15.96 -2.35 7.64
N ALA A 18 15.67 -3.64 7.76
CA ALA A 18 14.40 -4.28 7.38
C ALA A 18 13.58 -4.81 8.58
N SER A 19 14.12 -4.77 9.80
CA SER A 19 13.54 -5.41 11.00
C SER A 19 12.34 -4.68 11.59
N SER A 20 11.24 -4.59 10.84
CA SER A 20 9.93 -3.94 11.09
C SER A 20 9.44 -3.71 12.53
N GLU A 21 9.83 -4.55 13.49
CA GLU A 21 9.34 -4.57 14.88
C GLU A 21 9.76 -3.33 15.72
N TYR A 22 10.82 -2.62 15.33
CA TYR A 22 11.39 -1.48 16.06
C TYR A 22 11.18 -0.11 15.39
N TRP A 23 10.25 -0.02 14.44
CA TRP A 23 10.19 1.07 13.46
C TRP A 23 8.99 1.99 13.57
N GLY A 24 8.17 1.81 14.60
CA GLY A 24 6.89 2.51 14.83
C GLY A 24 6.93 4.01 14.56
N GLU A 25 8.03 4.66 14.93
CA GLU A 25 8.15 6.12 14.98
C GLU A 25 8.93 6.73 13.81
N THR A 26 9.56 5.93 12.94
CA THR A 26 10.44 6.51 11.91
C THR A 26 9.72 6.83 10.62
N TYR A 27 8.60 6.18 10.29
CA TYR A 27 7.87 6.42 9.04
C TYR A 27 6.87 7.57 9.18
N GLY A 28 6.86 8.46 8.20
CA GLY A 28 5.97 9.61 8.20
C GLY A 28 5.45 9.97 6.82
N LYS A 29 4.84 11.15 6.74
CA LYS A 29 4.28 11.69 5.49
C LYS A 29 5.31 11.74 4.36
N GLU A 30 6.55 12.10 4.66
CA GLU A 30 7.61 12.24 3.66
C GLU A 30 7.99 10.91 3.01
N ASP A 31 7.97 9.81 3.79
CA ASP A 31 8.18 8.47 3.29
C ASP A 31 7.02 8.04 2.36
N LEU A 32 5.76 8.34 2.75
CA LEU A 32 4.60 8.06 1.90
C LEU A 32 4.60 8.92 0.62
N ASP A 33 5.01 10.19 0.71
CA ASP A 33 5.18 11.07 -0.44
C ASP A 33 6.20 10.50 -1.45
N ALA A 34 7.35 10.00 -0.97
CA ALA A 34 8.35 9.38 -1.82
C ALA A 34 7.83 8.09 -2.47
N LEU A 35 7.14 7.24 -1.69
CA LEU A 35 6.50 6.03 -2.21
C LEU A 35 5.53 6.35 -3.33
N VAL A 36 4.61 7.28 -3.10
CA VAL A 36 3.54 7.64 -4.05
C VAL A 36 4.11 8.19 -5.37
N GLN A 37 5.21 8.95 -5.33
CA GLN A 37 5.88 9.42 -6.55
C GLN A 37 6.45 8.26 -7.39
N ILE A 38 7.05 7.27 -6.73
CA ILE A 38 7.56 6.06 -7.38
C ILE A 38 6.41 5.23 -7.95
N GLU A 39 5.36 5.03 -7.16
CA GLU A 39 4.20 4.22 -7.53
C GLU A 39 3.41 4.82 -8.68
N ASP A 40 3.26 6.15 -8.75
CA ASP A 40 2.67 6.84 -9.89
C ASP A 40 3.42 6.51 -11.20
N THR A 41 4.76 6.51 -11.14
CA THR A 41 5.60 6.12 -12.28
C THR A 41 5.42 4.65 -12.65
N ILE A 42 5.37 3.75 -11.66
CA ILE A 42 5.13 2.31 -11.86
C ILE A 42 3.76 2.09 -12.51
N LEU A 43 2.70 2.71 -12.00
CA LEU A 43 1.35 2.59 -12.53
C LEU A 43 1.28 3.05 -13.98
N LYS A 44 1.78 4.26 -14.28
CA LYS A 44 1.79 4.83 -15.64
C LYS A 44 2.54 3.93 -16.63
N ASN A 45 3.74 3.45 -16.24
CA ASN A 45 4.53 2.54 -17.07
C ASN A 45 3.86 1.18 -17.29
N ASN A 46 2.92 0.79 -16.43
CA ASN A 46 2.15 -0.44 -16.57
C ASN A 46 0.76 -0.20 -17.18
N GLY A 47 0.51 0.95 -17.80
CA GLY A 47 -0.73 1.23 -18.55
C GLY A 47 -1.94 1.56 -17.68
N TYR A 48 -1.72 1.94 -16.42
CA TYR A 48 -2.76 2.60 -15.64
C TYR A 48 -3.08 3.96 -16.27
N LYS A 49 -4.36 4.22 -16.54
CA LYS A 49 -4.81 5.55 -16.98
C LYS A 49 -5.34 6.27 -15.75
N THR A 50 -4.64 7.30 -15.30
CA THR A 50 -5.08 8.14 -14.19
C THR A 50 -6.48 8.69 -14.49
N PRO A 51 -7.48 8.39 -13.65
CA PRO A 51 -8.84 8.91 -13.84
C PRO A 51 -8.88 10.42 -13.59
N GLU A 52 -9.87 11.08 -14.20
CA GLU A 52 -10.23 12.45 -13.85
C GLU A 52 -10.62 12.54 -12.38
N ILE A 53 -10.36 13.69 -11.75
CA ILE A 53 -10.50 13.85 -10.30
C ILE A 53 -11.95 13.64 -9.83
N GLU A 54 -12.95 14.09 -10.61
CA GLU A 54 -14.35 13.88 -10.30
C GLU A 54 -14.73 12.39 -10.32
N ASP A 55 -14.28 11.66 -11.34
CA ASP A 55 -14.53 10.23 -11.48
C ASP A 55 -13.82 9.44 -10.37
N PHE A 56 -12.59 9.80 -10.04
CA PHE A 56 -11.84 9.22 -8.93
C PHE A 56 -12.58 9.42 -7.61
N ASN A 57 -13.01 10.65 -7.32
CA ASN A 57 -13.73 10.99 -6.09
C ASN A 57 -15.07 10.24 -5.98
N GLN A 58 -15.80 10.13 -7.08
CA GLN A 58 -17.04 9.34 -7.12
C GLN A 58 -16.76 7.86 -6.88
N LYS A 59 -15.72 7.29 -7.49
CA LYS A 59 -15.32 5.89 -7.28
C LYS A 59 -14.90 5.65 -5.83
N ILE A 60 -14.12 6.54 -5.21
CA ILE A 60 -13.73 6.41 -3.79
C ILE A 60 -14.95 6.46 -2.86
N LYS A 61 -15.89 7.39 -3.11
CA LYS A 61 -17.14 7.48 -2.35
C LYS A 61 -17.99 6.22 -2.50
N LYS A 62 -18.08 5.69 -3.71
CA LYS A 62 -18.90 4.51 -4.03
C LYS A 62 -18.30 3.21 -3.51
N ILE A 63 -16.98 3.04 -3.60
CA ILE A 63 -16.29 1.81 -3.19
C ILE A 63 -16.09 1.78 -1.67
N PHE A 64 -15.68 2.90 -1.07
CA PHE A 64 -15.26 2.93 0.33
C PHE A 64 -16.16 3.76 1.25
N GLY A 65 -17.19 4.44 0.72
CA GLY A 65 -18.03 5.34 1.50
C GLY A 65 -17.34 6.62 1.95
N ARG A 66 -16.16 6.95 1.39
CA ARG A 66 -15.33 8.08 1.81
C ARG A 66 -15.45 9.26 0.86
N ILE A 67 -15.62 10.46 1.41
CA ILE A 67 -15.65 11.71 0.64
C ILE A 67 -14.25 12.32 0.69
N ILE A 68 -13.72 12.65 -0.49
CA ILE A 68 -12.45 13.35 -0.61
C ILE A 68 -12.73 14.85 -0.58
N ASP A 69 -12.12 15.54 0.37
CA ASP A 69 -11.99 16.98 0.34
C ASP A 69 -10.73 17.35 -0.48
N ASN A 70 -10.97 17.89 -1.68
CA ASN A 70 -9.95 18.34 -2.61
C ASN A 70 -9.30 19.68 -2.21
N GLN A 71 -9.92 20.43 -1.28
CA GLN A 71 -9.39 21.71 -0.78
C GLN A 71 -8.48 21.51 0.45
N SER A 72 -8.50 20.32 1.03
CA SER A 72 -7.65 19.98 2.18
C SER A 72 -6.17 19.99 1.83
N GLU A 73 -5.35 20.58 2.70
CA GLU A 73 -3.88 20.54 2.59
C GLU A 73 -3.32 19.11 2.71
N ASN A 74 -4.05 18.21 3.38
CA ASN A 74 -3.69 16.81 3.51
C ASN A 74 -3.77 16.12 2.14
N SER A 75 -2.61 15.70 1.64
CA SER A 75 -2.49 15.03 0.34
C SER A 75 -3.04 13.59 0.34
N TYR A 76 -3.39 13.07 1.52
CA TYR A 76 -3.88 11.71 1.71
C TYR A 76 -5.21 11.65 2.46
N LEU A 77 -5.91 10.55 2.23
CA LEU A 77 -7.02 10.09 3.05
C LEU A 77 -6.74 8.63 3.43
N LYS A 78 -6.78 8.31 4.73
CA LYS A 78 -6.66 6.94 5.25
C LYS A 78 -8.00 6.23 5.22
N ILE A 79 -8.01 4.98 4.81
CA ILE A 79 -9.14 4.06 4.94
C ILE A 79 -8.67 2.86 5.76
N ASP A 80 -9.20 2.74 6.98
CA ASP A 80 -9.00 1.57 7.82
C ASP A 80 -10.01 0.48 7.44
N ARG A 81 -9.51 -0.73 7.17
CA ARG A 81 -10.34 -1.88 6.78
C ARG A 81 -10.93 -2.65 7.98
N TYR A 82 -10.37 -2.49 9.17
CA TYR A 82 -10.93 -3.01 10.43
C TYR A 82 -11.92 -2.03 11.03
N TYR A 83 -11.59 -0.74 11.01
CA TYR A 83 -12.41 0.34 11.59
C TYR A 83 -12.78 1.39 10.56
N LYS A 84 -13.67 1.06 9.60
CA LYS A 84 -14.03 1.94 8.46
C LYS A 84 -14.48 3.37 8.82
N CYS A 85 -14.93 3.60 10.05
CA CYS A 85 -15.36 4.90 10.54
C CYS A 85 -14.20 5.77 11.04
N ASP A 86 -13.02 5.19 11.25
CA ASP A 86 -11.81 5.90 11.60
C ASP A 86 -11.33 6.73 10.40
N LYS A 87 -11.08 8.00 10.69
CA LYS A 87 -10.70 9.04 9.74
C LYS A 87 -9.37 9.68 10.09
N ASP A 88 -8.78 9.34 11.22
CA ASP A 88 -7.54 9.95 11.68
C ASP A 88 -6.41 9.52 10.75
N LEU A 89 -5.68 10.50 10.23
CA LEU A 89 -4.62 10.24 9.27
C LEU A 89 -3.34 9.88 10.01
N GLU A 90 -3.04 8.60 10.01
CA GLU A 90 -1.82 8.02 10.55
C GLU A 90 -0.94 7.50 9.42
N TYR A 91 0.36 7.49 9.63
CA TYR A 91 1.36 7.12 8.64
C TYR A 91 2.04 5.83 9.09
N TYR A 92 1.33 4.70 8.98
CA TYR A 92 1.84 3.41 9.40
C TYR A 92 2.11 2.50 8.20
N PRO A 93 3.36 2.06 8.04
CA PRO A 93 3.70 1.00 7.10
C PRO A 93 2.93 -0.28 7.35
N THR A 94 2.76 -1.05 6.28
CA THR A 94 1.99 -2.30 6.26
C THR A 94 2.52 -3.38 7.21
N TYR A 95 3.83 -3.43 7.42
CA TYR A 95 4.46 -4.45 8.26
C TYR A 95 4.07 -4.33 9.75
N MET A 96 3.55 -3.18 10.17
CA MET A 96 3.08 -2.96 11.55
C MET A 96 1.73 -3.65 11.83
N GLY A 97 1.23 -4.45 10.90
CA GLY A 97 -0.05 -5.16 11.02
C GLY A 97 -1.27 -4.30 10.67
N PHE A 98 -1.08 -3.02 10.34
CA PHE A 98 -2.15 -2.16 9.88
C PHE A 98 -2.49 -2.45 8.42
N ASP A 99 -3.79 -2.54 8.14
CA ASP A 99 -4.31 -2.78 6.79
C ASP A 99 -4.97 -1.52 6.23
N TYR A 100 -4.19 -0.45 6.23
CA TYR A 100 -4.61 0.85 5.74
C TYR A 100 -4.50 0.93 4.23
N VAL A 101 -5.52 1.54 3.63
CA VAL A 101 -5.50 1.99 2.24
C VAL A 101 -5.36 3.50 2.25
N TYR A 102 -4.29 3.98 1.65
CA TYR A 102 -4.03 5.40 1.46
C TYR A 102 -4.55 5.84 0.10
N VAL A 103 -5.41 6.84 0.09
CA VAL A 103 -5.89 7.49 -1.13
C VAL A 103 -4.94 8.66 -1.43
N ALA A 104 -4.14 8.55 -2.50
CA ALA A 104 -3.24 9.60 -2.96
C ALA A 104 -4.00 10.64 -3.77
N LYS A 105 -4.54 11.67 -3.11
CA LYS A 105 -5.50 12.62 -3.70
C LYS A 105 -4.96 13.36 -4.93
N LYS A 106 -3.66 13.68 -4.95
CA LYS A 106 -3.03 14.43 -6.06
C LYS A 106 -2.69 13.56 -7.27
N HIS A 107 -2.61 12.24 -7.09
CA HIS A 107 -2.24 11.29 -8.14
C HIS A 107 -3.41 10.39 -8.56
N ASN A 108 -4.57 10.51 -7.92
CA ASN A 108 -5.80 9.77 -8.21
C ASN A 108 -5.64 8.25 -8.23
N PHE A 109 -4.92 7.68 -7.26
CA PHE A 109 -4.83 6.23 -7.06
C PHE A 109 -4.83 5.86 -5.57
N ILE A 110 -4.94 4.57 -5.25
CA ILE A 110 -4.84 4.06 -3.89
C ILE A 110 -3.57 3.23 -3.70
N THR A 111 -3.03 3.24 -2.50
CA THR A 111 -1.85 2.45 -2.17
C THR A 111 -1.89 1.90 -0.75
N ARG A 112 -0.96 0.99 -0.46
CA ARG A 112 -0.56 0.62 0.90
C ARG A 112 0.79 1.26 1.18
N PHE A 113 1.10 1.49 2.45
CA PHE A 113 2.35 2.15 2.79
C PHE A 113 3.49 1.12 2.89
N GLU A 114 4.11 0.82 1.74
CA GLU A 114 5.26 -0.07 1.66
C GLU A 114 6.59 0.74 1.75
N PRO A 115 7.63 0.23 2.42
CA PRO A 115 8.96 0.83 2.35
C PRO A 115 9.50 0.88 0.91
N LEU A 116 10.33 1.87 0.59
CA LEU A 116 10.90 2.01 -0.75
C LEU A 116 11.69 0.77 -1.19
N PRO A 117 12.51 0.11 -0.34
CA PRO A 117 13.20 -1.12 -0.72
C PRO A 117 12.27 -2.28 -1.09
N ALA A 118 11.05 -2.32 -0.54
CA ALA A 118 10.02 -3.31 -0.84
C ALA A 118 9.29 -3.05 -2.17
N ILE A 119 9.63 -1.96 -2.87
CA ILE A 119 9.09 -1.60 -4.19
C ILE A 119 10.22 -1.41 -5.21
N LEU A 120 11.31 -0.75 -4.86
CA LEU A 120 12.41 -0.44 -5.75
C LEU A 120 13.52 -1.49 -5.69
N ASP A 121 14.05 -1.82 -6.87
CA ASP A 121 15.35 -2.48 -6.98
C ASP A 121 16.47 -1.45 -6.75
N TYR A 122 16.56 -0.96 -5.52
CA TYR A 122 17.41 0.16 -5.15
C TYR A 122 18.89 -0.16 -5.34
N GLN A 123 19.29 -1.42 -5.19
CA GLN A 123 20.67 -1.87 -5.37
C GLN A 123 21.13 -1.63 -6.82
N LYS A 124 20.20 -1.77 -7.78
CA LYS A 124 20.45 -1.50 -9.19
C LYS A 124 20.32 -0.02 -9.55
N ILE A 125 19.35 0.68 -8.97
CA ILE A 125 19.01 2.07 -9.35
C ILE A 125 19.93 3.08 -8.65
N TYR A 126 20.37 2.76 -7.42
CA TYR A 126 21.18 3.61 -6.55
C TYR A 126 22.32 2.81 -5.89
N PRO A 127 23.27 2.23 -6.65
CA PRO A 127 24.32 1.38 -6.10
C PRO A 127 25.17 2.06 -5.01
N GLU A 128 25.24 3.39 -5.00
CA GLU A 128 25.94 4.17 -3.97
C GLU A 128 25.30 4.10 -2.58
N VAL A 129 24.05 3.62 -2.45
CA VAL A 129 23.39 3.47 -1.13
C VAL A 129 23.78 2.17 -0.44
N LEU A 130 24.37 1.21 -1.17
CA LEU A 130 24.80 -0.08 -0.61
C LEU A 130 25.80 0.07 0.55
N LYS A 131 26.62 1.13 0.52
CA LYS A 131 27.56 1.46 1.59
C LYS A 131 26.90 1.67 2.96
N TYR A 132 25.60 1.98 2.99
CA TYR A 132 24.85 2.20 4.22
C TYR A 132 24.34 0.91 4.86
N GLU A 133 24.47 -0.22 4.18
CA GLU A 133 24.08 -1.54 4.69
C GLU A 133 25.25 -2.55 4.64
N GLU A 134 26.50 -2.09 4.49
CA GLU A 134 27.66 -2.98 4.46
C GLU A 134 27.83 -3.76 5.77
N ASN A 135 27.62 -3.10 6.91
CA ASN A 135 27.73 -3.70 8.24
C ASN A 135 26.35 -3.78 8.89
N SER A 136 26.04 -4.91 9.52
CA SER A 136 24.93 -5.00 10.47
C SER A 136 25.27 -4.24 11.75
N TYR A 137 24.25 -3.94 12.54
CA TYR A 137 24.39 -3.33 13.85
C TYR A 137 23.35 -3.91 14.81
N THR A 138 23.61 -3.79 16.11
CA THR A 138 22.68 -4.20 17.16
C THR A 138 21.98 -2.99 17.76
N ILE A 139 20.75 -3.21 18.23
CA ILE A 139 19.99 -2.26 19.03
C ILE A 139 19.70 -2.87 20.40
N ASP A 140 19.83 -2.05 21.44
CA ASP A 140 19.45 -2.43 22.81
C ASP A 140 17.93 -2.29 22.99
N THR A 141 17.28 -3.37 23.37
CA THR A 141 15.85 -3.41 23.67
C THR A 141 15.61 -3.88 25.10
N ALA A 142 14.36 -3.79 25.58
CA ALA A 142 13.99 -4.32 26.89
C ALA A 142 14.21 -5.84 27.01
N ASP A 143 14.21 -6.55 25.88
CA ASP A 143 14.37 -8.00 25.79
C ASP A 143 15.83 -8.43 25.46
N GLY A 144 16.74 -7.48 25.30
CA GLY A 144 18.17 -7.70 25.02
C GLY A 144 18.68 -7.00 23.76
N GLU A 145 19.94 -7.26 23.41
CA GLU A 145 20.54 -6.82 22.15
C GLU A 145 19.98 -7.62 20.97
N ILE A 146 19.51 -6.92 19.95
CA ILE A 146 18.93 -7.52 18.74
C ILE A 146 19.72 -7.03 17.53
N GLU A 147 20.15 -7.95 16.67
CA GLU A 147 20.78 -7.63 15.40
C GLU A 147 19.72 -7.17 14.39
N VAL A 148 19.93 -5.99 13.81
CA VAL A 148 19.07 -5.45 12.76
C VAL A 148 19.38 -6.15 11.45
N SER A 149 18.36 -6.76 10.86
CA SER A 149 18.42 -7.36 9.52
C SER A 149 18.47 -6.25 8.48
N MET A 150 19.39 -6.29 7.52
CA MET A 150 19.47 -5.30 6.45
C MET A 150 18.65 -5.73 5.23
N TRP A 151 18.22 -4.77 4.41
CA TRP A 151 17.45 -5.05 3.19
C TRP A 151 18.22 -5.93 2.20
N LYS A 152 19.55 -5.75 2.08
CA LYS A 152 20.39 -6.61 1.23
C LYS A 152 20.37 -8.09 1.61
N ASP A 153 20.07 -8.41 2.86
CA ASP A 153 20.18 -9.77 3.41
C ASP A 153 18.84 -10.53 3.28
N PHE A 154 17.81 -9.90 2.72
CA PHE A 154 16.49 -10.49 2.54
C PHE A 154 16.38 -11.15 1.15
N ASP A 155 16.63 -12.47 1.09
CA ASP A 155 16.66 -13.25 -0.15
C ASP A 155 15.34 -13.16 -0.95
N ASP A 156 14.20 -13.06 -0.27
CA ASP A 156 12.88 -12.99 -0.89
C ASP A 156 12.49 -11.59 -1.38
N LEU A 157 13.33 -10.57 -1.14
CA LEU A 157 13.03 -9.18 -1.49
C LEU A 157 12.69 -8.95 -2.98
N PRO A 158 13.34 -9.60 -3.96
CA PRO A 158 12.94 -9.51 -5.37
C PRO A 158 11.50 -10.00 -5.61
N GLN A 159 11.12 -11.11 -4.96
CA GLN A 159 9.76 -11.66 -5.05
C GLN A 159 8.75 -10.74 -4.36
N GLU A 160 9.10 -10.21 -3.19
CA GLU A 160 8.26 -9.26 -2.47
C GLU A 160 8.00 -7.99 -3.28
N ARG A 161 9.06 -7.39 -3.87
CA ARG A 161 8.94 -6.24 -4.79
C ARG A 161 8.02 -6.52 -5.95
N TYR A 162 8.13 -7.71 -6.56
CA TYR A 162 7.23 -8.10 -7.63
C TYR A 162 5.78 -8.13 -7.14
N PHE A 163 5.54 -8.78 -6.00
CA PHE A 163 4.20 -8.95 -5.45
C PHE A 163 3.56 -7.63 -5.04
N ASN A 164 4.31 -6.74 -4.37
CA ASN A 164 3.84 -5.42 -3.96
C ASN A 164 3.50 -4.55 -5.18
N LYS A 165 4.33 -4.56 -6.23
CA LYS A 165 4.02 -3.91 -7.52
C LYS A 165 2.76 -4.48 -8.18
N GLN A 166 2.64 -5.80 -8.25
CA GLN A 166 1.46 -6.43 -8.85
C GLN A 166 0.19 -6.11 -8.05
N ARG A 167 0.27 -6.03 -6.72
CA ARG A 167 -0.84 -5.61 -5.87
C ARG A 167 -1.27 -4.17 -6.18
N LEU A 168 -0.32 -3.24 -6.18
CA LEU A 168 -0.55 -1.84 -6.55
C LEU A 168 -1.23 -1.72 -7.92
N ILE A 169 -0.68 -2.39 -8.94
CA ILE A 169 -1.21 -2.35 -10.31
C ILE A 169 -2.60 -2.96 -10.37
N SER A 170 -2.78 -4.16 -9.82
CA SER A 170 -4.03 -4.93 -9.89
C SER A 170 -5.17 -4.18 -9.21
N ARG A 171 -4.96 -3.67 -7.99
CA ARG A 171 -5.96 -2.89 -7.25
C ARG A 171 -6.42 -1.68 -8.06
N ASN A 172 -5.47 -0.87 -8.51
CA ASN A 172 -5.78 0.39 -9.16
C ASN A 172 -6.44 0.20 -10.52
N LYS A 173 -5.92 -0.71 -11.36
CA LYS A 173 -6.53 -1.01 -12.65
C LYS A 173 -7.94 -1.60 -12.52
N TYR A 174 -8.14 -2.51 -11.56
CA TYR A 174 -9.44 -3.13 -11.34
C TYR A 174 -10.51 -2.11 -10.91
N LEU A 175 -10.15 -1.24 -9.97
CA LEU A 175 -11.10 -0.29 -9.37
C LEU A 175 -11.32 0.96 -10.23
N PHE A 176 -10.27 1.50 -10.86
CA PHE A 176 -10.32 2.81 -11.51
C PHE A 176 -10.30 2.76 -13.03
N ASN A 177 -9.80 1.68 -13.65
CA ASN A 177 -9.79 1.51 -15.12
C ASN A 177 -10.76 0.45 -15.62
N ASP A 178 -11.56 -0.14 -14.74
CA ASP A 178 -12.53 -1.19 -15.06
C ASP A 178 -11.88 -2.42 -15.72
N ASP A 179 -10.59 -2.65 -15.47
CA ASP A 179 -9.83 -3.78 -16.01
C ASP A 179 -10.15 -5.06 -15.21
N LYS A 180 -11.19 -5.76 -15.67
CA LYS A 180 -11.66 -7.02 -15.04
C LYS A 180 -10.68 -8.18 -15.22
N SER A 181 -9.64 -8.05 -16.05
CA SER A 181 -8.60 -9.08 -16.18
C SER A 181 -7.75 -9.23 -14.91
N GLN A 182 -7.74 -8.20 -14.04
CA GLN A 182 -7.03 -8.23 -12.76
C GLN A 182 -7.74 -9.09 -11.70
N PHE A 183 -9.02 -9.40 -11.90
CA PHE A 183 -9.84 -10.09 -10.90
C PHE A 183 -9.28 -11.45 -10.44
N PRO A 184 -8.84 -12.37 -11.34
CA PRO A 184 -8.28 -13.66 -10.93
C PRO A 184 -7.04 -13.52 -10.06
N TRP A 185 -6.18 -12.55 -10.35
CA TRP A 185 -4.99 -12.30 -9.53
C TRP A 185 -5.40 -11.80 -8.14
N LEU A 186 -6.33 -10.84 -8.07
CA LEU A 186 -6.82 -10.25 -6.81
C LEU A 186 -7.48 -11.28 -5.90
N VAL A 187 -8.37 -12.13 -6.41
CA VAL A 187 -9.04 -13.14 -5.58
C VAL A 187 -8.10 -14.25 -5.09
N THR A 188 -6.92 -14.40 -5.71
CA THR A 188 -5.94 -15.43 -5.35
C THR A 188 -4.86 -14.88 -4.41
N HIS A 189 -4.43 -13.64 -4.62
CA HIS A 189 -3.23 -13.06 -3.99
C HIS A 189 -3.52 -11.87 -3.07
N ASP A 190 -4.72 -11.31 -3.16
CA ASP A 190 -5.16 -10.12 -2.40
C ASP A 190 -6.63 -10.29 -1.96
N GLU A 191 -6.94 -11.53 -1.61
CA GLU A 191 -8.29 -12.04 -1.35
C GLU A 191 -8.98 -11.25 -0.24
N PHE A 192 -8.24 -10.96 0.83
CA PHE A 192 -8.76 -10.22 1.99
C PHE A 192 -9.21 -8.82 1.58
N PHE A 193 -8.41 -8.11 0.78
CA PHE A 193 -8.77 -6.78 0.28
C PHE A 193 -10.01 -6.82 -0.60
N ILE A 194 -10.02 -7.69 -1.60
CA ILE A 194 -11.11 -7.70 -2.58
C ILE A 194 -12.43 -8.12 -1.94
N GLU A 195 -12.40 -9.05 -0.99
CA GLU A 195 -13.57 -9.43 -0.17
C GLU A 195 -14.09 -8.25 0.66
N SER A 196 -13.19 -7.50 1.30
CA SER A 196 -13.58 -6.38 2.18
C SER A 196 -14.35 -5.27 1.47
N LEU A 197 -14.17 -5.11 0.16
CA LEU A 197 -14.97 -4.17 -0.63
C LEU A 197 -16.47 -4.42 -0.46
N VAL A 198 -16.88 -5.70 -0.43
CA VAL A 198 -18.28 -6.07 -0.21
C VAL A 198 -18.58 -6.15 1.29
N THR A 199 -17.80 -6.93 2.06
CA THR A 199 -18.16 -7.29 3.44
C THR A 199 -18.03 -6.13 4.42
N THR A 200 -17.03 -5.26 4.23
CA THR A 200 -16.79 -4.10 5.10
C THR A 200 -17.43 -2.84 4.54
N PHE A 201 -17.21 -2.57 3.24
CA PHE A 201 -17.58 -1.29 2.62
C PHE A 201 -18.93 -1.31 1.89
N GLY A 202 -19.53 -2.49 1.66
CA GLY A 202 -20.86 -2.60 1.06
C GLY A 202 -20.89 -2.32 -0.45
N TYR A 203 -19.77 -2.44 -1.15
CA TYR A 203 -19.69 -2.23 -2.59
C TYR A 203 -20.32 -3.40 -3.38
N THR A 204 -21.60 -3.27 -3.74
CA THR A 204 -22.38 -4.34 -4.41
C THR A 204 -22.55 -4.17 -5.91
N GLU A 205 -22.02 -3.10 -6.50
CA GLU A 205 -22.28 -2.78 -7.92
C GLU A 205 -21.53 -3.69 -8.90
N ASP A 206 -20.37 -4.24 -8.49
CA ASP A 206 -19.70 -5.28 -9.26
C ASP A 206 -20.36 -6.64 -8.99
N LYS A 207 -21.24 -7.06 -9.89
CA LYS A 207 -22.00 -8.31 -9.77
C LYS A 207 -21.11 -9.56 -9.70
N LYS A 208 -19.94 -9.55 -10.37
CA LYS A 208 -19.02 -10.70 -10.37
C LYS A 208 -18.33 -10.81 -9.01
N LEU A 209 -17.86 -9.68 -8.49
CA LEU A 209 -17.30 -9.60 -7.14
C LEU A 209 -18.35 -10.00 -6.08
N LEU A 210 -19.54 -9.43 -6.16
CA LEU A 210 -20.64 -9.74 -5.22
C LEU A 210 -20.93 -11.24 -5.21
N LYS A 211 -21.09 -11.85 -6.39
CA LYS A 211 -21.33 -13.28 -6.52
C LYS A 211 -20.20 -14.10 -5.88
N TRP A 212 -18.94 -13.78 -6.18
CA TRP A 212 -17.78 -14.46 -5.61
C TRP A 212 -17.74 -14.37 -4.07
N VAL A 213 -17.98 -13.18 -3.50
CA VAL A 213 -18.04 -13.00 -2.04
C VAL A 213 -19.18 -13.81 -1.43
N MET A 214 -20.37 -13.81 -2.05
CA MET A 214 -21.53 -14.55 -1.56
C MET A 214 -21.33 -16.07 -1.61
N GLU A 215 -20.77 -16.60 -2.69
CA GLU A 215 -20.46 -18.03 -2.83
C GLU A 215 -19.42 -18.48 -1.80
N LYS A 216 -18.37 -17.68 -1.61
CA LYS A 216 -17.32 -17.94 -0.63
C LYS A 216 -17.84 -17.91 0.81
N ASN A 217 -18.72 -16.97 1.11
CA ASN A 217 -19.30 -16.80 2.44
C ASN A 217 -20.65 -17.49 2.63
N TYR A 218 -21.09 -18.34 1.70
CA TYR A 218 -22.41 -18.98 1.75
C TYR A 218 -22.66 -19.73 3.07
N LYS A 219 -21.63 -20.39 3.61
CA LYS A 219 -21.72 -21.08 4.92
C LYS A 219 -21.81 -20.13 6.12
N LYS A 220 -21.39 -18.88 5.96
CA LYS A 220 -21.45 -17.78 6.94
C LYS A 220 -22.62 -16.83 6.67
N ALA A 221 -23.52 -17.15 5.73
CA ALA A 221 -24.61 -16.25 5.33
C ALA A 221 -25.51 -15.80 6.51
N ARG A 222 -25.61 -16.62 7.57
CA ARG A 222 -26.33 -16.26 8.80
C ARG A 222 -25.68 -15.08 9.56
N ASP A 223 -24.37 -14.88 9.42
CA ASP A 223 -23.63 -13.81 10.12
C ASP A 223 -23.84 -12.43 9.48
N PHE A 224 -24.38 -12.39 8.25
CA PHE A 224 -24.70 -11.17 7.50
C PHE A 224 -26.15 -10.71 7.68
N ILE A 225 -27.00 -11.53 8.29
CA ILE A 225 -28.35 -11.15 8.70
C ILE A 225 -28.23 -10.54 10.11
N LYS A 226 -28.08 -9.23 10.18
CA LYS A 226 -28.25 -8.45 11.42
C LYS A 226 -29.61 -7.79 11.43
#